data_AF-A0A2G3LJ13-F1
#
_entry.id   AF-A0A2G3LJ13-F1
#
_cell.length_a   1.000
_cell.length_b   1.000
_cell.length_c   1.000
_cell.angle_alpha   90.00
_cell.angle_beta   90.00
_cell.angle_gamma   90.00
#
_symmetry.space_group_name_H-M   'P 1'
#
loop_
_entity.id
_entity.type
_entity.pdbx_description
1 polymer ?
#
loop_
_entity_poly.entity_id
_entity_poly.type
_entity_poly.pdbx_seq_one_letter_code
_entity_poly.pdbx_strand_id
1 'polypeptide(L)'
;MPPRRQHGFTLVEIAIVLVIIGLLLGGVLKGQGLIDSAKVKNIIQQSNALTAAVNAYQDKFRALPGDDLQGTVHVPNSAGNGNGDGQIGDGQPREFTLAPQHLALGGFITGSFNGTSQFMTSAQGGAVYLYNDEVGGRAGNGIRFDNLPESYAEQIDSKLDDGVASTGSVRANMPYGNAGAIIPRTAVFF
;
A
#
# COMPACT_ATOMS: atom_id res chain seq x y z
N MET A 1 -67.81 8.71 8.18
CA MET A 1 -66.80 7.64 8.19
C MET A 1 -66.13 7.65 9.56
N PRO A 2 -66.16 6.57 10.34
CA PRO A 2 -65.54 6.58 11.66
C PRO A 2 -64.01 6.69 11.53
N PRO A 3 -63.33 7.47 12.37
CA PRO A 3 -61.88 7.59 12.34
C PRO A 3 -61.25 6.23 12.68
N ARG A 4 -60.36 5.75 11.81
CA ARG A 4 -59.52 4.57 12.09
C ARG A 4 -58.67 4.86 13.32
N ARG A 5 -58.79 4.05 14.36
CA ARG A 5 -57.91 4.09 15.53
C ARG A 5 -56.50 3.70 15.06
N GLN A 6 -55.57 4.65 15.05
CA GLN A 6 -54.15 4.34 14.91
C GLN A 6 -53.69 3.70 16.23
N HIS A 7 -53.35 2.42 16.17
CA HIS A 7 -52.65 1.76 17.27
C HIS A 7 -51.24 2.35 17.33
N GLY A 8 -50.93 3.06 18.42
CA GLY A 8 -49.57 3.52 18.70
C GLY A 8 -48.66 2.34 19.03
N PHE A 9 -47.37 2.46 18.72
CA PHE A 9 -46.37 1.47 19.10
C PHE A 9 -46.29 1.35 20.63
N THR A 10 -46.16 0.12 21.12
CA THR A 10 -45.95 -0.16 22.53
C THR A 10 -44.51 0.18 22.93
N LEU A 11 -44.31 0.50 24.21
CA LEU A 11 -42.98 0.80 24.75
C LEU A 11 -42.02 -0.39 24.59
N VAL A 12 -42.55 -1.62 24.65
CA VAL A 12 -41.78 -2.86 24.45
C VAL A 12 -41.31 -3.01 23.01
N GLU A 13 -42.16 -2.68 22.02
CA GLU A 13 -41.78 -2.74 20.61
C GLU A 13 -40.64 -1.77 20.29
N ILE A 14 -40.71 -0.54 20.80
CA ILE A 14 -39.63 0.43 20.61
C ILE A 14 -38.36 0.01 21.36
N ALA A 15 -38.48 -0.58 22.56
CA ALA A 15 -37.32 -1.03 23.33
C ALA A 15 -36.52 -2.13 22.60
N ILE A 16 -37.19 -3.12 22.02
CA ILE A 16 -36.50 -4.21 21.28
C ILE A 16 -35.83 -3.65 20.03
N VAL A 17 -36.48 -2.73 19.31
CA VAL A 17 -35.89 -2.10 18.12
C VAL A 17 -34.62 -1.32 18.47
N LEU A 18 -34.64 -0.53 19.56
CA LEU A 18 -33.45 0.21 20.00
C LEU A 18 -32.29 -0.70 20.42
N VAL A 19 -32.59 -1.84 21.06
CA VAL A 19 -31.57 -2.85 21.40
C VAL A 19 -30.94 -3.44 20.15
N ILE A 20 -31.76 -3.84 19.16
CA ILE A 20 -31.26 -4.41 17.90
C ILE A 20 -30.40 -3.37 17.17
N ILE A 21 -30.85 -2.12 17.04
CA ILE A 21 -30.07 -1.04 16.43
C ILE A 21 -28.75 -0.82 17.19
N GLY A 22 -28.77 -0.81 18.53
CA GLY A 22 -27.57 -0.67 19.34
C GLY A 22 -26.55 -1.78 19.12
N LEU A 23 -27.02 -3.04 19.06
CA LEU A 23 -26.16 -4.20 18.78
C LEU A 23 -25.61 -4.17 17.35
N LEU A 24 -26.43 -3.79 16.36
CA LEU A 24 -26.00 -3.67 14.97
C LEU A 24 -24.96 -2.55 14.79
N LEU A 25 -25.20 -1.36 15.36
CA LEU A 25 -24.25 -0.24 15.30
C LEU A 25 -22.93 -0.61 15.99
N GLY A 26 -22.98 -1.22 17.18
CA GLY A 26 -21.79 -1.70 17.88
C GLY A 26 -21.01 -2.76 17.09
N GLY A 27 -21.72 -3.68 16.43
CA GLY A 27 -21.14 -4.70 15.56
C GLY A 27 -20.45 -4.12 14.33
N VAL A 28 -21.08 -3.16 13.64
CA VAL A 28 -20.52 -2.51 12.44
C VAL A 28 -19.27 -1.70 12.74
N LEU A 29 -19.26 -0.91 13.82
CA LEU A 29 -18.10 -0.10 14.21
C LEU A 29 -16.86 -0.97 14.50
N LYS A 30 -17.06 -2.08 15.23
CA LYS A 30 -15.98 -3.04 15.48
C LYS A 30 -15.56 -3.78 14.21
N GLY A 31 -16.52 -4.11 13.33
CA GLY A 31 -16.27 -4.73 12.04
C GLY A 31 -15.39 -3.86 11.13
N GLN A 32 -15.64 -2.55 11.09
CA GLN A 32 -14.85 -1.62 10.28
C GLN A 32 -13.38 -1.57 10.74
N GLY A 33 -13.13 -1.49 12.06
CA GLY A 33 -11.76 -1.50 12.59
C GLY A 33 -10.99 -2.79 12.31
N LEU A 34 -11.69 -3.94 12.22
CA LEU A 34 -11.07 -5.22 11.83
C LEU A 34 -10.67 -5.24 10.36
N ILE A 35 -11.51 -4.67 9.47
CA ILE A 35 -11.20 -4.53 8.04
C ILE A 35 -9.97 -3.63 7.85
N ASP A 36 -9.93 -2.50 8.57
CA ASP A 36 -8.81 -1.56 8.52
C ASP A 36 -7.50 -2.24 8.96
N SER A 37 -7.54 -2.96 10.09
CA SER A 37 -6.38 -3.73 10.57
C SER A 37 -5.93 -4.81 9.59
N ALA A 38 -6.87 -5.47 8.90
CA ALA A 38 -6.55 -6.46 7.89
C ALA A 38 -5.88 -5.85 6.66
N LYS A 39 -6.32 -4.66 6.22
CA LYS A 39 -5.67 -3.91 5.13
C LYS A 39 -4.26 -3.49 5.50
N VAL A 40 -4.05 -2.93 6.70
CA VAL A 40 -2.71 -2.58 7.21
C VAL A 40 -1.79 -3.80 7.20
N LYS A 41 -2.26 -4.94 7.72
CA LYS A 41 -1.49 -6.19 7.71
C LYS A 41 -1.15 -6.66 6.29
N ASN A 42 -2.09 -6.54 5.35
CA ASN A 42 -1.84 -6.88 3.95
C ASN A 42 -0.77 -5.98 3.33
N ILE A 43 -0.80 -4.67 3.60
CA ILE A 43 0.20 -3.71 3.12
C ILE A 43 1.59 -4.03 3.68
N ILE A 44 1.69 -4.35 4.98
CA ILE A 44 2.96 -4.78 5.60
C ILE A 44 3.49 -6.06 4.93
N GLN A 45 2.63 -7.04 4.69
CA GLN A 45 3.01 -8.28 4.00
C GLN A 45 3.47 -8.02 2.56
N GLN A 46 2.76 -7.15 1.84
CA GLN A 46 3.16 -6.72 0.49
C GLN A 46 4.53 -6.05 0.52
N SER A 47 4.79 -5.17 1.49
CA SER A 47 6.10 -4.53 1.64
C SER A 47 7.22 -5.56 1.83
N ASN A 48 7.05 -6.48 2.78
CA ASN A 48 8.06 -7.51 3.07
C ASN A 48 8.28 -8.44 1.86
N ALA A 49 7.21 -8.81 1.15
CA ALA A 49 7.30 -9.65 -0.03
C ALA A 49 8.04 -8.95 -1.18
N LEU A 50 7.81 -7.65 -1.38
CA LEU A 50 8.50 -6.86 -2.39
C LEU A 50 9.98 -6.67 -2.05
N THR A 51 10.33 -6.39 -0.80
CA THR A 51 11.74 -6.33 -0.36
C THR A 51 12.44 -7.67 -0.61
N ALA A 52 11.79 -8.79 -0.27
CA ALA A 52 12.34 -10.11 -0.55
C ALA A 52 12.49 -10.39 -2.06
N ALA A 53 11.53 -9.96 -2.89
CA ALA A 53 11.59 -10.11 -4.33
C ALA A 53 12.73 -9.29 -4.96
N VAL A 54 12.94 -8.05 -4.51
CA VAL A 54 14.06 -7.19 -4.94
C VAL A 54 15.39 -7.85 -4.57
N ASN A 55 15.54 -8.31 -3.33
CA ASN A 55 16.76 -9.00 -2.88
C ASN A 55 17.03 -10.27 -3.67
N ALA A 56 15.99 -11.07 -3.94
CA ALA A 56 16.12 -12.29 -4.75
C ALA A 56 16.52 -11.99 -6.21
N TYR A 57 16.02 -10.88 -6.77
CA TYR A 57 16.43 -10.40 -8.09
C TYR A 57 17.91 -10.00 -8.08
N GLN A 58 18.34 -9.22 -7.08
CA GLN A 58 19.73 -8.81 -6.90
C GLN A 58 20.66 -10.00 -6.69
N ASP A 59 20.26 -11.00 -5.91
CA ASP A 59 21.07 -12.20 -5.67
C ASP A 59 21.27 -13.01 -6.95
N LYS A 60 20.23 -13.11 -7.78
CA LYS A 60 20.25 -13.89 -9.02
C LYS A 60 20.99 -13.16 -10.15
N PHE A 61 20.76 -11.87 -10.31
CA PHE A 61 21.19 -11.10 -11.49
C PHE A 61 22.23 -10.03 -11.19
N ARG A 62 22.56 -9.78 -9.92
CA ARG A 62 23.51 -8.74 -9.48
C ARG A 62 23.15 -7.34 -9.96
N ALA A 63 21.87 -7.09 -10.18
CA ALA A 63 21.30 -5.82 -10.62
C ALA A 63 20.01 -5.53 -9.85
N LEU A 64 19.55 -4.27 -9.82
CA LEU A 64 18.24 -3.91 -9.29
C LEU A 64 17.16 -4.10 -10.36
N PRO A 65 15.94 -4.54 -10.00
CA PRO A 65 14.84 -4.60 -10.96
C PRO A 65 14.49 -3.17 -11.42
N GLY A 66 14.21 -3.02 -12.71
CA GLY A 66 14.01 -1.73 -13.36
C GLY A 66 15.31 -1.12 -13.87
N ASP A 67 16.31 -0.99 -12.99
CA ASP A 67 17.65 -0.42 -13.21
C ASP A 67 18.63 -1.39 -13.94
N ASP A 68 18.22 -2.62 -14.20
CA ASP A 68 19.09 -3.64 -14.80
C ASP A 68 19.51 -3.33 -16.26
N LEU A 69 20.80 -3.05 -16.48
CA LEU A 69 21.42 -2.85 -17.81
C LEU A 69 21.20 -4.01 -18.78
N GLN A 70 21.00 -5.22 -18.27
CA GLN A 70 20.77 -6.44 -19.03
C GLN A 70 19.36 -7.01 -18.78
N GLY A 71 18.40 -6.18 -18.37
CA GLY A 71 17.04 -6.61 -18.01
C GLY A 71 16.32 -7.45 -19.07
N THR A 72 16.52 -7.18 -20.36
CA THR A 72 15.96 -7.97 -21.49
C THR A 72 16.63 -9.33 -21.68
N VAL A 73 17.87 -9.49 -21.21
CA VAL A 73 18.62 -10.75 -21.24
C VAL A 73 18.32 -11.58 -19.98
N HIS A 74 18.36 -10.96 -18.81
CA HIS A 74 18.05 -11.60 -17.52
C HIS A 74 16.57 -11.99 -17.42
N VAL A 75 15.70 -11.15 -17.97
CA VAL A 75 14.25 -11.34 -17.95
C VAL A 75 13.70 -11.22 -19.37
N PRO A 76 13.63 -12.34 -20.11
CA PRO A 76 13.10 -12.35 -21.46
C PRO A 76 11.67 -11.79 -21.53
N ASN A 77 11.37 -11.06 -22.61
CA ASN A 77 10.11 -10.35 -22.84
C ASN A 77 9.87 -9.09 -21.98
N SER A 78 10.87 -8.61 -21.24
CA SER A 78 10.77 -7.29 -20.62
C SER A 78 10.76 -6.18 -21.69
N ALA A 79 10.15 -5.05 -21.35
CA ALA A 79 9.98 -3.91 -22.26
C ALA A 79 11.28 -3.12 -22.49
N GLY A 80 12.30 -3.32 -21.64
CA GLY A 80 13.57 -2.61 -21.74
C GLY A 80 14.54 -2.93 -20.60
N ASN A 81 15.74 -2.38 -20.74
CA ASN A 81 16.80 -2.38 -19.73
C ASN A 81 16.75 -1.07 -18.95
N GLY A 82 17.25 -1.05 -17.72
CA GLY A 82 17.53 0.17 -16.98
C GLY A 82 18.88 0.79 -17.34
N ASN A 83 19.30 1.80 -16.58
CA ASN A 83 20.54 2.54 -16.83
C ASN A 83 21.75 2.05 -15.98
N GLY A 84 21.53 1.24 -14.95
CA GLY A 84 22.56 0.67 -14.07
C GLY A 84 23.20 1.65 -13.09
N ASP A 85 22.52 2.74 -12.73
CA ASP A 85 23.04 3.77 -11.84
C ASP A 85 22.81 3.46 -10.34
N GLY A 86 22.15 2.34 -10.06
CA GLY A 86 21.84 1.90 -8.70
C GLY A 86 20.58 2.56 -8.11
N GLN A 87 19.82 3.31 -8.90
CA GLN A 87 18.59 3.96 -8.51
C GLN A 87 17.44 3.46 -9.37
N ILE A 88 16.29 3.18 -8.76
CA ILE A 88 15.09 2.87 -9.54
C ILE A 88 14.42 4.20 -9.88
N GLY A 89 14.89 4.87 -10.93
CA GLY A 89 14.55 6.25 -11.25
C GLY A 89 13.33 6.46 -12.14
N ASP A 90 13.06 7.75 -12.41
CA ASP A 90 11.99 8.29 -13.27
C ASP A 90 12.46 8.61 -14.70
N GLY A 91 13.76 8.42 -14.95
CA GLY A 91 14.45 8.77 -16.20
C GLY A 91 13.92 8.04 -17.43
N GLN A 92 14.62 8.20 -18.56
CA GLN A 92 14.37 7.39 -19.76
C GLN A 92 15.45 6.31 -19.86
N PRO A 93 15.11 5.03 -19.71
CA PRO A 93 13.76 4.46 -19.52
C PRO A 93 13.22 4.60 -18.08
N ARG A 94 11.88 4.56 -17.92
CA ARG A 94 11.22 4.73 -16.62
C ARG A 94 11.38 3.45 -15.80
N GLU A 95 12.39 3.40 -14.95
CA GLU A 95 12.77 2.17 -14.23
C GLU A 95 11.71 1.73 -13.23
N PHE A 96 11.00 2.66 -12.59
CA PHE A 96 9.92 2.31 -11.66
C PHE A 96 8.73 1.57 -12.32
N THR A 97 8.51 1.74 -13.63
CA THR A 97 7.50 0.96 -14.38
C THR A 97 8.06 -0.35 -14.90
N LEU A 98 9.36 -0.43 -15.14
CA LEU A 98 10.07 -1.66 -15.52
C LEU A 98 10.26 -2.60 -14.33
N ALA A 99 10.52 -2.08 -13.13
CA ALA A 99 10.77 -2.86 -11.92
C ALA A 99 9.70 -3.93 -11.63
N PRO A 100 8.39 -3.62 -11.58
CA PRO A 100 7.38 -4.66 -11.37
C PRO A 100 7.30 -5.67 -12.52
N GLN A 101 7.62 -5.26 -13.77
CA GLN A 101 7.67 -6.17 -14.90
C GLN A 101 8.86 -7.13 -14.81
N HIS A 102 10.06 -6.62 -14.50
CA HIS A 102 11.25 -7.45 -14.29
C HIS A 102 11.02 -8.47 -13.18
N LEU A 103 10.41 -8.06 -12.07
CA LEU A 103 10.06 -8.97 -10.98
C LEU A 103 9.01 -10.01 -11.38
N ALA A 104 7.97 -9.62 -12.12
CA ALA A 104 6.89 -10.53 -12.51
C ALA A 104 7.33 -11.55 -13.55
N LEU A 105 7.97 -11.10 -14.64
CA LEU A 105 8.50 -11.99 -15.68
C LEU A 105 9.67 -12.84 -15.16
N GLY A 106 10.42 -12.34 -14.18
CA GLY A 106 11.47 -13.09 -13.48
C GLY A 106 10.93 -14.15 -12.51
N GLY A 107 9.61 -14.18 -12.25
CA GLY A 107 8.95 -15.14 -11.37
C GLY A 107 9.07 -14.83 -9.87
N PHE A 108 9.50 -13.62 -9.50
CA PHE A 108 9.64 -13.21 -8.10
C PHE A 108 8.34 -12.70 -7.48
N ILE A 109 7.46 -12.13 -8.30
CA ILE A 109 6.12 -11.71 -7.91
C ILE A 109 5.09 -12.20 -8.92
N THR A 110 3.83 -12.25 -8.50
CA THR A 110 2.71 -12.50 -9.42
C THR A 110 2.18 -11.19 -9.99
N GLY A 111 1.78 -11.19 -11.26
CA GLY A 111 1.15 -10.04 -11.91
C GLY A 111 1.52 -9.96 -13.37
N SER A 112 0.88 -9.05 -14.10
CA SER A 112 1.22 -8.74 -15.50
C SER A 112 1.40 -7.25 -15.63
N PHE A 113 2.63 -6.83 -15.92
CA PHE A 113 3.02 -5.43 -16.05
C PHE A 113 3.65 -5.21 -17.42
N ASN A 114 3.25 -4.13 -18.08
CA ASN A 114 3.67 -3.78 -19.44
C ASN A 114 4.99 -2.99 -19.49
N GLY A 115 5.58 -2.67 -18.34
CA GLY A 115 6.84 -1.90 -18.28
C GLY A 115 6.68 -0.41 -18.54
N THR A 116 5.46 0.11 -18.73
CA THR A 116 5.23 1.50 -19.18
C THR A 116 4.18 2.27 -18.38
N SER A 117 3.03 1.67 -18.08
CA SER A 117 1.90 2.35 -17.43
C SER A 117 1.25 1.56 -16.30
N GLN A 118 1.50 0.26 -16.23
CA GLN A 118 0.95 -0.59 -15.17
C GLN A 118 1.81 -0.52 -13.91
N PHE A 119 1.14 -0.41 -12.76
CA PHE A 119 1.74 -0.38 -11.43
C PHE A 119 1.04 -1.38 -10.50
N MET A 120 1.69 -1.70 -9.39
CA MET A 120 1.09 -2.53 -8.34
C MET A 120 0.10 -1.69 -7.52
N THR A 121 -0.88 -2.33 -6.89
CA THR A 121 -1.85 -1.66 -6.02
C THR A 121 -1.84 -2.26 -4.63
N SER A 122 -2.13 -1.42 -3.63
CA SER A 122 -2.29 -1.83 -2.25
C SER A 122 -3.73 -2.29 -1.97
N ALA A 123 -3.96 -2.98 -0.86
CA ALA A 123 -5.32 -3.31 -0.40
C ALA A 123 -6.20 -2.07 -0.11
N GLN A 124 -5.61 -0.88 -0.02
CA GLN A 124 -6.32 0.39 0.11
C GLN A 124 -6.69 1.02 -1.25
N GLY A 125 -6.14 0.49 -2.35
CA GLY A 125 -6.40 0.96 -3.72
C GLY A 125 -5.39 1.98 -4.25
N GLY A 126 -4.49 2.48 -3.39
CA GLY A 126 -3.38 3.33 -3.79
C GLY A 126 -2.31 2.58 -4.60
N ALA A 127 -1.60 3.30 -5.46
CA ALA A 127 -0.49 2.74 -6.25
C ALA A 127 0.70 2.38 -5.35
N VAL A 128 1.44 1.35 -5.77
CA VAL A 128 2.63 0.84 -5.11
C VAL A 128 3.77 0.79 -6.12
N TYR A 129 4.87 1.45 -5.79
CA TYR A 129 6.04 1.57 -6.67
C TYR A 129 7.29 1.05 -5.97
N LEU A 130 8.18 0.46 -6.76
CA LEU A 130 9.60 0.38 -6.42
C LEU A 130 10.24 1.60 -7.06
N TYR A 131 10.77 2.51 -6.25
CA TYR A 131 11.17 3.82 -6.75
C TYR A 131 12.23 4.45 -5.84
N ASN A 132 13.17 5.15 -6.45
CA ASN A 132 14.05 6.08 -5.78
C ASN A 132 13.31 7.40 -5.58
N ASP A 133 12.83 7.65 -4.36
CA ASP A 133 12.06 8.87 -4.03
C ASP A 133 12.67 9.57 -2.84
N GLU A 134 12.34 10.86 -2.69
CA GLU A 134 12.55 11.62 -1.47
C GLU A 134 11.22 11.76 -0.70
N VAL A 135 11.14 11.09 0.45
CA VAL A 135 9.96 11.07 1.33
C VAL A 135 10.41 11.32 2.77
N GLY A 136 9.73 12.26 3.45
CA GLY A 136 10.02 12.57 4.86
C GLY A 136 11.49 12.98 5.10
N GLY A 137 12.11 13.68 4.14
CA GLY A 137 13.50 14.16 4.23
C GLY A 137 14.57 13.08 4.01
N ARG A 138 14.20 11.88 3.56
CA ARG A 138 15.14 10.81 3.18
C ARG A 138 14.96 10.49 1.69
N ALA A 139 16.07 10.43 0.97
CA ALA A 139 16.13 9.94 -0.41
C ALA A 139 16.71 8.52 -0.45
N GLY A 140 16.22 7.68 -1.36
CA GLY A 140 16.74 6.34 -1.57
C GLY A 140 15.76 5.40 -2.27
N ASN A 141 16.24 4.19 -2.56
CA ASN A 141 15.38 3.14 -3.11
C ASN A 141 14.43 2.63 -2.02
N GLY A 142 13.18 2.42 -2.40
CA GLY A 142 12.19 1.94 -1.46
C GLY A 142 10.91 1.50 -2.14
N ILE A 143 9.99 1.04 -1.31
CA ILE A 143 8.61 0.74 -1.68
C ILE A 143 7.78 1.96 -1.31
N ARG A 144 7.21 2.64 -2.30
CA ARG A 144 6.31 3.77 -2.08
C ARG A 144 4.85 3.34 -2.21
N PHE A 145 4.07 3.60 -1.18
CA PHE A 145 2.63 3.48 -1.14
C PHE A 145 1.99 4.87 -1.26
N ASP A 146 1.11 5.03 -2.24
CA ASP A 146 0.40 6.27 -2.45
C ASP A 146 -0.98 6.28 -1.76
N ASN A 147 -1.40 7.45 -1.29
CA ASN A 147 -2.76 7.72 -0.78
C ASN A 147 -3.23 6.79 0.35
N LEU A 148 -2.38 6.57 1.36
CA LEU A 148 -2.78 5.83 2.56
C LEU A 148 -3.50 6.74 3.56
N PRO A 149 -4.58 6.27 4.23
CA PRO A 149 -5.08 6.94 5.42
C PRO A 149 -3.95 7.12 6.44
N GLU A 150 -3.96 8.25 7.14
CA GLU A 150 -2.94 8.56 8.14
C GLU A 150 -2.83 7.47 9.22
N SER A 151 -3.97 6.97 9.70
CA SER A 151 -4.00 5.86 10.67
C SER A 151 -3.40 4.56 10.13
N TYR A 152 -3.38 4.36 8.82
CA TYR A 152 -2.73 3.19 8.21
C TYR A 152 -1.23 3.42 8.10
N ALA A 153 -0.81 4.60 7.65
CA ALA A 153 0.60 4.96 7.52
C ALA A 153 1.32 4.91 8.88
N GLU A 154 0.73 5.48 9.93
CA GLU A 154 1.25 5.43 11.30
C GLU A 154 1.31 3.99 11.85
N GLN A 155 0.29 3.17 11.57
CA GLN A 155 0.31 1.76 11.97
C GLN A 155 1.36 0.94 11.22
N ILE A 156 1.62 1.24 9.93
CA ILE A 156 2.68 0.58 9.18
C ILE A 156 4.04 0.97 9.75
N ASP A 157 4.27 2.27 9.97
CA ASP A 157 5.50 2.80 10.55
C ASP A 157 5.76 2.20 11.93
N SER A 158 4.83 2.34 12.88
CA SER A 158 4.98 1.79 14.24
C SER A 158 5.15 0.26 14.31
N LYS A 159 4.83 -0.49 13.25
CA LYS A 159 5.02 -1.95 13.18
C LYS A 159 6.33 -2.35 12.51
N LEU A 160 6.85 -1.53 11.61
CA LEU A 160 8.07 -1.81 10.87
C LEU A 160 9.28 -1.05 11.42
N ASP A 161 9.06 0.03 12.17
CA ASP A 161 10.08 1.01 12.55
C ASP A 161 9.76 1.73 13.88
N ASP A 162 9.66 3.06 13.90
CA ASP A 162 9.61 3.87 15.14
C ASP A 162 8.28 4.64 15.34
N GLY A 163 7.39 4.64 14.34
CA GLY A 163 6.10 5.32 14.40
C GLY A 163 6.19 6.83 14.21
N VAL A 164 7.34 7.34 13.74
CA VAL A 164 7.56 8.76 13.49
C VAL A 164 7.81 8.95 11.99
N ALA A 165 6.83 9.55 11.30
CA ALA A 165 6.85 9.90 9.87
C ALA A 165 8.18 10.51 9.36
N SER A 166 8.83 11.20 10.29
CA SER A 166 10.11 11.87 10.33
C SER A 166 11.42 11.09 10.23
N THR A 167 11.43 9.82 10.65
CA THR A 167 12.66 9.13 11.07
C THR A 167 12.68 7.67 10.60
N GLY A 168 13.83 7.01 10.75
CA GLY A 168 13.99 5.61 10.36
C GLY A 168 13.86 5.27 8.86
N SER A 169 13.46 4.03 8.62
CA SER A 169 13.20 3.34 7.35
C SER A 169 11.81 3.54 6.77
N VAL A 170 10.80 3.78 7.60
CA VAL A 170 9.46 4.13 7.12
C VAL A 170 9.29 5.64 7.21
N ARG A 171 8.96 6.28 6.09
CA ARG A 171 8.78 7.74 6.03
C ARG A 171 7.45 8.10 5.42
N ALA A 172 6.81 9.13 5.95
CA ALA A 172 5.66 9.75 5.32
C ALA A 172 6.00 11.18 4.88
N ASN A 173 5.36 11.65 3.81
CA ASN A 173 5.56 13.01 3.31
C ASN A 173 4.87 14.09 4.15
N MET A 174 4.09 13.70 5.16
CA MET A 174 3.41 14.57 6.10
C MET A 174 3.43 13.95 7.50
N PRO A 175 3.39 14.75 8.58
CA PRO A 175 3.36 14.24 9.94
C PRO A 175 2.07 13.50 10.26
N TYR A 176 2.16 12.54 11.19
CA TYR A 176 1.00 11.89 11.81
C TYR A 176 0.31 12.80 12.84
N GLY A 177 -0.92 12.47 13.22
CA GLY A 177 -1.73 13.19 14.21
C GLY A 177 -2.93 13.94 13.64
N ASN A 178 -3.10 13.96 12.31
CA ASN A 178 -4.26 14.57 11.65
C ASN A 178 -5.29 13.50 11.28
N ALA A 179 -6.16 13.15 12.23
CA ALA A 179 -7.16 12.11 12.04
C ALA A 179 -8.04 12.35 10.78
N GLY A 180 -8.10 11.34 9.91
CA GLY A 180 -8.86 11.40 8.66
C GLY A 180 -8.10 12.01 7.47
N ALA A 181 -6.85 12.45 7.67
CA ALA A 181 -5.99 12.86 6.56
C ALA A 181 -5.59 11.65 5.70
N ILE A 182 -5.35 11.93 4.42
CA ILE A 182 -4.68 11.00 3.51
C ILE A 182 -3.23 11.44 3.41
N ILE A 183 -2.31 10.52 3.65
CA ILE A 183 -0.88 10.67 3.42
C ILE A 183 -0.61 10.35 1.94
N PRO A 184 -0.26 11.34 1.10
CA PRO A 184 -0.07 11.10 -0.33
C PRO A 184 1.04 10.10 -0.63
N ARG A 185 2.12 10.10 0.17
CA ARG A 185 3.28 9.22 -0.04
C ARG A 185 3.81 8.69 1.28
N THR A 186 3.82 7.37 1.41
CA THR A 186 4.51 6.64 2.48
C THR A 186 5.53 5.71 1.86
N ALA A 187 6.80 5.83 2.20
CA ALA A 187 7.88 5.01 1.67
C ALA A 187 8.48 4.10 2.74
N VAL A 188 8.78 2.87 2.36
CA VAL A 188 9.57 1.91 3.14
C VAL A 188 10.90 1.72 2.41
N PHE A 189 11.95 2.36 2.92
CA PHE A 189 13.28 2.32 2.31
C PHE A 189 14.00 1.01 2.65
N PHE A 190 14.74 0.47 1.69
CA PHE A 190 15.58 -0.71 1.84
C PHE A 190 17.01 -0.45 1.34
#